data_AF-A0A519RR58-F1
#
_entry.id   AF-A0A519RR58-F1
#
_cell.length_a   1.000
_cell.length_b   1.000
_cell.length_c   1.000
_cell.angle_alpha   90.00
_cell.angle_beta   90.00
_cell.angle_gamma   90.00
#
_symmetry.space_group_name_H-M   'P 1'
#
loop_
_entity.id
_entity.type
_entity.pdbx_description
1 polymer ?
#
loop_
_entity_poly.entity_id
_entity_poly.type
_entity_poly.pdbx_seq_one_letter_code
_entity_poly.pdbx_strand_id
1 'polypeptide(L)'
;MNEYDENILNIFLILLNLSPVNMVYKYFSINQHSLSNLIRNELFCNNYKAFNDPFECWFILEEDRPNPKLNPERFEKICNAWGWKPSDMKSDWDMYEEYMGELEGYQPDIGGYIEGSRISCFSKEIDNLLMWAHYADGMRGFCLEFDEQKLLSLDTGKDASIIPVCYSEKPPVVDKMLYALAKDQIWYHEMALSKEPNGSYVKDYMEALKDSESMINDLYSKTIASKPIQWEYEKEVRLVYYSDKPNNHFFSYPQEAITKIIFGERIDLKSKETLTAIMSSKKTSIEVLLAHRTNRSYDINFKKF
;
A
#
# COMPACT_ATOMS: atom_id res chain seq x y z
N MET A 1 -28.61 5.80 3.46
CA MET A 1 -27.47 6.52 4.05
C MET A 1 -28.03 7.47 5.07
N ASN A 2 -27.69 7.25 6.33
CA ASN A 2 -28.12 8.13 7.41
C ASN A 2 -27.12 9.29 7.54
N GLU A 3 -27.56 10.39 8.14
CA GLU A 3 -26.79 11.63 8.41
C GLU A 3 -25.47 11.40 9.19
N TYR A 4 -25.32 10.22 9.81
CA TYR A 4 -24.11 9.75 10.49
C TYR A 4 -23.03 9.21 9.52
N ASP A 5 -23.43 8.48 8.47
CA ASP A 5 -22.52 8.01 7.41
C ASP A 5 -21.90 9.21 6.68
N GLU A 6 -22.70 10.26 6.46
CA GLU A 6 -22.23 11.51 5.84
C GLU A 6 -21.22 12.25 6.72
N ASN A 7 -21.36 12.22 8.05
CA ASN A 7 -20.46 12.93 8.97
C ASN A 7 -19.11 12.22 9.15
N ILE A 8 -19.07 10.89 9.27
CA ILE A 8 -17.80 10.14 9.30
C ILE A 8 -17.09 10.26 7.96
N LEU A 9 -17.82 10.16 6.85
CA LEU A 9 -17.26 10.38 5.52
C LEU A 9 -16.70 11.79 5.38
N ASN A 10 -17.38 12.82 5.91
CA ASN A 10 -16.90 14.21 5.90
C ASN A 10 -15.62 14.38 6.72
N ILE A 11 -15.54 13.81 7.92
CA ILE A 11 -14.33 13.89 8.77
C ILE A 11 -13.16 13.18 8.08
N PHE A 12 -13.41 12.02 7.46
CA PHE A 12 -12.41 11.28 6.70
C PHE A 12 -11.93 12.07 5.46
N LEU A 13 -12.85 12.73 4.75
CA LEU A 13 -12.53 13.61 3.61
C LEU A 13 -11.75 14.87 4.06
N ILE A 14 -12.06 15.43 5.23
CA ILE A 14 -11.33 16.57 5.82
C ILE A 14 -9.90 16.15 6.21
N LEU A 15 -9.71 14.96 6.77
CA LEU A 15 -8.40 14.42 7.12
C LEU A 15 -7.55 14.07 5.89
N LEU A 16 -8.18 13.56 4.81
CA LEU A 16 -7.54 13.38 3.50
C LEU A 16 -7.08 14.72 2.90
N ASN A 17 -7.90 15.77 3.00
CA ASN A 17 -7.58 17.12 2.50
C ASN A 17 -6.49 17.86 3.31
N LEU A 18 -6.14 17.39 4.51
CA LEU A 18 -5.10 17.98 5.36
C LEU A 18 -3.79 17.19 5.35
N SER A 19 -3.76 16.01 4.71
CA SER A 19 -2.54 15.23 4.53
C SER A 19 -1.66 15.86 3.44
N PRO A 20 -0.33 15.90 3.61
CA PRO A 20 0.56 16.41 2.57
C PRO A 20 0.33 15.64 1.26
N VAL A 21 0.26 16.38 0.15
CA VAL A 21 0.20 15.76 -1.18
C VAL A 21 1.54 15.05 -1.40
N ASN A 22 1.50 13.73 -1.39
CA ASN A 22 2.65 12.90 -1.71
C ASN A 22 2.70 12.65 -3.21
N MET A 23 3.91 12.62 -3.74
CA MET A 23 4.18 12.31 -5.14
C MET A 23 4.90 10.97 -5.24
N VAL A 24 4.50 10.16 -6.21
CA VAL A 24 5.13 8.87 -6.51
C VAL A 24 5.55 8.80 -7.97
N TYR A 25 6.66 8.10 -8.22
CA TYR A 25 7.33 8.09 -9.51
C TYR A 25 7.26 6.71 -10.14
N LYS A 26 6.78 6.63 -11.37
CA LYS A 26 6.78 5.37 -12.13
C LYS A 26 7.65 5.49 -13.37
N TYR A 27 8.61 4.59 -13.47
CA TYR A 27 9.58 4.51 -14.56
C TYR A 27 9.10 3.55 -15.64
N PHE A 28 9.30 3.92 -16.90
CA PHE A 28 8.80 3.17 -18.04
C PHE A 28 9.86 3.06 -19.13
N SER A 29 10.07 1.84 -19.61
CA SER A 29 10.59 1.59 -20.95
C SER A 29 9.49 1.90 -21.97
N ILE A 30 9.91 2.32 -23.17
CA ILE A 30 8.97 2.67 -24.23
C ILE A 30 8.62 1.41 -25.02
N ASN A 31 7.35 1.04 -24.99
CA ASN A 31 6.79 -0.08 -25.75
C ASN A 31 5.29 0.15 -25.98
N GLN A 32 4.65 -0.75 -26.74
CA GLN A 32 3.21 -0.61 -27.05
C GLN A 32 2.33 -0.60 -25.79
N HIS A 33 2.69 -1.36 -24.76
CA HIS A 33 1.92 -1.41 -23.51
C HIS A 33 2.02 -0.11 -22.73
N SER A 34 3.23 0.43 -22.50
CA SER A 34 3.39 1.68 -21.76
C SER A 34 2.72 2.87 -22.45
N LEU A 35 2.78 2.93 -23.79
CA LEU A 35 2.07 3.95 -24.56
C LEU A 35 0.55 3.78 -24.52
N SER A 36 0.04 2.56 -24.73
CA SER A 36 -1.41 2.28 -24.67
C SER A 36 -2.00 2.62 -23.31
N ASN A 37 -1.34 2.19 -22.24
CA ASN A 37 -1.74 2.45 -20.86
C ASN A 37 -1.77 3.95 -20.57
N LEU A 38 -0.75 4.68 -21.01
CA LEU A 38 -0.69 6.13 -20.86
C LEU A 38 -1.79 6.86 -21.63
N ILE A 39 -2.15 6.40 -22.83
CA ILE A 39 -3.27 6.95 -23.61
C ILE A 39 -4.61 6.73 -22.88
N ARG A 40 -4.79 5.55 -22.27
CA ARG A 40 -6.04 5.16 -21.59
C ARG A 40 -6.16 5.65 -20.15
N ASN A 41 -5.10 6.21 -19.57
CA ASN A 41 -5.01 6.51 -18.13
C ASN A 41 -5.18 5.26 -17.26
N GLU A 42 -4.47 4.21 -17.62
CA GLU A 42 -4.51 2.92 -16.93
C GLU A 42 -3.12 2.56 -16.40
N LEU A 43 -3.06 2.02 -15.19
CA LEU A 43 -1.89 1.36 -14.64
C LEU A 43 -2.05 -0.14 -14.79
N PHE A 44 -1.05 -0.79 -15.37
CA PHE A 44 -0.97 -2.24 -15.32
C PHE A 44 -0.55 -2.68 -13.92
N CYS A 45 -1.32 -3.63 -13.37
CA CYS A 45 -1.22 -4.15 -12.02
C CYS A 45 -1.18 -5.68 -12.10
N ASN A 46 -0.08 -6.27 -11.64
CA ASN A 46 0.19 -7.69 -11.75
C ASN A 46 -0.13 -8.43 -10.46
N ASN A 47 -0.38 -9.73 -10.56
CA ASN A 47 -0.29 -10.59 -9.38
C ASN A 47 1.20 -10.76 -8.99
N TYR A 48 1.48 -10.90 -7.69
CA TYR A 48 2.83 -11.01 -7.15
C TYR A 48 3.68 -12.11 -7.81
N LYS A 49 3.07 -13.20 -8.27
CA LYS A 49 3.75 -14.32 -8.96
C LYS A 49 4.42 -13.93 -10.27
N ALA A 50 4.04 -12.80 -10.87
CA ALA A 50 4.63 -12.32 -12.12
C ALA A 50 5.88 -11.44 -11.92
N PHE A 51 6.25 -11.15 -10.67
CA PHE A 51 7.41 -10.35 -10.35
C PHE A 51 8.71 -11.15 -10.50
N ASN A 52 9.80 -10.44 -10.73
CA ASN A 52 11.12 -11.03 -10.93
C ASN A 52 11.84 -11.38 -9.60
N ASP A 53 11.40 -10.82 -8.47
CA ASP A 53 11.94 -11.14 -7.15
C ASP A 53 11.37 -12.49 -6.67
N PRO A 54 12.19 -13.54 -6.47
CA PRO A 54 11.73 -14.82 -5.95
C PRO A 54 11.26 -14.75 -4.49
N PHE A 55 11.53 -13.65 -3.79
CA PHE A 55 11.10 -13.42 -2.40
C PHE A 55 9.87 -12.49 -2.31
N GLU A 56 9.24 -12.19 -3.44
CA GLU A 56 8.07 -11.30 -3.51
C GLU A 56 6.92 -11.81 -2.62
N CYS A 57 6.40 -10.95 -1.75
CA CYS A 57 5.33 -11.27 -0.79
C CYS A 57 5.65 -12.47 0.13
N TRP A 58 6.94 -12.72 0.42
CA TRP A 58 7.35 -13.76 1.36
C TRP A 58 7.29 -13.27 2.81
N PHE A 59 6.55 -14.00 3.65
CA PHE A 59 6.47 -13.80 5.10
C PHE A 59 6.44 -15.15 5.82
N ILE A 60 6.71 -15.13 7.13
CA ILE A 60 6.52 -16.25 8.03
C ILE A 60 5.12 -16.11 8.65
N LEU A 61 4.33 -17.17 8.56
CA LEU A 61 2.97 -17.19 9.06
C LEU A 61 2.89 -17.97 10.37
N GLU A 62 2.41 -17.32 11.44
CA GLU A 62 2.10 -17.95 12.72
C GLU A 62 0.59 -18.20 12.80
N GLU A 63 0.20 -19.48 12.81
CA GLU A 63 -1.21 -19.91 12.73
C GLU A 63 -1.72 -20.58 14.00
N ASP A 64 -0.82 -21.18 14.78
CA ASP A 64 -1.18 -21.91 15.98
C ASP A 64 -1.56 -20.96 17.12
N ARG A 65 -2.30 -21.46 18.12
CA ARG A 65 -2.56 -20.71 19.34
C ARG A 65 -1.26 -20.56 20.13
N PRO A 66 -0.91 -19.36 20.63
CA PRO A 66 0.32 -19.20 21.40
C PRO A 66 0.23 -20.01 22.70
N ASN A 67 1.23 -20.85 22.95
CA ASN A 67 1.30 -21.55 24.23
C ASN A 67 2.10 -20.70 25.23
N PRO A 68 1.55 -20.32 26.41
CA PRO A 68 2.26 -19.46 27.36
C PRO A 68 3.56 -20.05 27.92
N LYS A 69 3.75 -21.37 27.83
CA LYS A 69 4.97 -22.06 28.26
C LYS A 69 5.98 -22.23 27.13
N LEU A 70 5.51 -22.55 25.92
CA LEU A 70 6.39 -22.81 24.77
C LEU A 70 6.74 -21.52 24.00
N ASN A 71 5.84 -20.54 23.98
CA ASN A 71 5.93 -19.29 23.22
C ASN A 71 5.56 -18.07 24.10
N PRO A 72 6.26 -17.85 25.24
CA PRO A 72 5.87 -16.83 26.22
C PRO A 72 5.87 -15.41 25.65
N GLU A 73 6.80 -15.07 24.75
CA GLU A 73 6.89 -13.74 24.12
C GLU A 73 5.71 -13.47 23.17
N ARG A 74 5.34 -14.46 22.35
CA ARG A 74 4.19 -14.36 21.45
C ARG A 74 2.88 -14.28 22.23
N PHE A 75 2.74 -15.10 23.28
CA PHE A 75 1.60 -15.03 24.20
C PHE A 75 1.48 -13.64 24.83
N GLU A 76 2.58 -13.11 25.39
CA GLU A 76 2.59 -11.77 25.98
C GLU A 76 2.20 -10.68 24.98
N LYS A 77 2.68 -10.77 23.74
CA LYS A 77 2.29 -9.85 22.67
C LYS A 77 0.78 -9.85 22.41
N ILE A 78 0.15 -11.03 22.39
CA ILE A 78 -1.30 -11.18 22.18
C ILE A 78 -2.08 -10.66 23.41
N CYS A 79 -1.62 -10.95 24.64
CA CYS A 79 -2.23 -10.38 25.84
C CYS A 79 -2.19 -8.84 25.83
N ASN A 80 -1.03 -8.28 25.52
CA ASN A 80 -0.83 -6.83 25.49
C ASN A 80 -1.66 -6.18 24.38
N ALA A 81 -1.76 -6.80 23.20
CA ALA A 81 -2.63 -6.36 22.11
C ALA A 81 -4.11 -6.33 22.52
N TRP A 82 -4.52 -7.22 23.42
CA TRP A 82 -5.88 -7.25 23.97
C TRP A 82 -6.09 -6.24 25.11
N GLY A 83 -5.02 -5.65 25.65
CA GLY A 83 -5.09 -4.81 26.85
C GLY A 83 -5.10 -5.59 28.17
N TRP A 84 -4.72 -6.87 28.15
CA TRP A 84 -4.63 -7.73 29.33
C TRP A 84 -3.18 -7.90 29.78
N LYS A 85 -2.96 -8.04 31.10
CA LYS A 85 -1.65 -8.47 31.58
C LYS A 85 -1.52 -9.98 31.44
N PRO A 86 -0.36 -10.51 31.03
CA PRO A 86 -0.14 -11.94 30.94
C PRO A 86 -0.38 -12.70 32.26
N SER A 87 -0.21 -12.04 33.41
CA SER A 87 -0.51 -12.60 34.73
C SER A 87 -1.99 -12.92 34.91
N ASP A 88 -2.86 -12.07 34.38
CA ASP A 88 -4.30 -12.12 34.64
C ASP A 88 -4.95 -13.24 33.81
N MET A 89 -4.42 -13.48 32.60
CA MET A 89 -4.84 -14.59 31.74
C MET A 89 -4.28 -15.95 32.19
N LYS A 90 -3.09 -15.98 32.81
CA LYS A 90 -2.51 -17.23 33.33
C LYS A 90 -3.31 -17.83 34.49
N SER A 91 -4.08 -17.02 35.21
CA SER A 91 -4.93 -17.47 36.32
C SER A 91 -6.27 -18.05 35.89
N ASP A 92 -6.72 -17.78 34.66
CA ASP A 92 -8.03 -18.23 34.14
C ASP A 92 -7.89 -18.85 32.74
N TRP A 93 -7.44 -20.11 32.73
CA TRP A 93 -7.17 -20.86 31.50
C TRP A 93 -8.44 -21.17 30.70
N ASP A 94 -9.56 -21.37 31.38
CA ASP A 94 -10.82 -21.74 30.73
C ASP A 94 -11.37 -20.54 29.93
N MET A 95 -11.33 -19.33 30.50
CA MET A 95 -11.70 -18.10 29.80
C MET A 95 -10.76 -17.82 28.61
N TYR A 96 -9.45 -18.09 28.75
CA TYR A 96 -8.50 -17.98 27.65
C TYR A 96 -8.86 -18.93 26.50
N GLU A 97 -9.11 -20.21 26.78
CA GLU A 97 -9.45 -21.20 25.77
C GLU A 97 -10.80 -20.92 25.10
N GLU A 98 -11.79 -20.44 25.86
CA GLU A 98 -13.09 -20.02 25.34
C GLU A 98 -12.94 -18.89 24.33
N TYR A 99 -12.28 -17.79 24.71
CA TYR A 99 -12.09 -16.63 23.83
C TYR A 99 -11.20 -16.95 22.63
N MET A 100 -10.11 -17.72 22.81
CA MET A 100 -9.30 -18.18 21.69
C MET A 100 -10.08 -19.06 20.71
N GLY A 101 -11.09 -19.78 21.19
CA GLY A 101 -12.07 -20.46 20.36
C GLY A 101 -12.95 -19.51 19.57
N GLU A 102 -13.42 -18.41 20.16
CA GLU A 102 -14.22 -17.40 19.46
C GLU A 102 -13.43 -16.73 18.31
N LEU A 103 -12.14 -16.47 18.52
CA LEU A 103 -11.26 -15.88 17.50
C LEU A 103 -11.06 -16.77 16.26
N GLU A 104 -11.41 -18.07 16.31
CA GLU A 104 -11.40 -18.93 15.12
C GLU A 104 -12.37 -18.43 14.04
N GLY A 105 -13.48 -17.80 14.44
CA GLY A 105 -14.45 -17.20 13.51
C GLY A 105 -13.94 -15.93 12.81
N TYR A 106 -12.88 -15.31 13.33
CA TYR A 106 -12.32 -14.04 12.84
C TYR A 106 -11.04 -14.23 12.02
N GLN A 107 -10.62 -15.48 11.79
CA GLN A 107 -9.39 -15.80 11.08
C GLN A 107 -9.40 -15.26 9.64
N PRO A 108 -8.31 -14.60 9.20
CA PRO A 108 -8.22 -14.08 7.84
C PRO A 108 -7.91 -15.16 6.81
N ASP A 109 -8.49 -15.04 5.60
CA ASP A 109 -8.01 -15.74 4.41
C ASP A 109 -6.83 -15.00 3.78
N ILE A 110 -5.68 -15.01 4.48
CA ILE A 110 -4.46 -14.34 4.02
C ILE A 110 -4.05 -14.81 2.62
N GLY A 111 -4.16 -16.11 2.34
CA GLY A 111 -3.83 -16.68 1.05
C GLY A 111 -4.72 -16.13 -0.07
N GLY A 112 -6.03 -16.10 0.14
CA GLY A 112 -6.99 -15.51 -0.79
C GLY A 112 -6.75 -14.02 -1.05
N TYR A 113 -6.47 -13.25 0.01
CA TYR A 113 -6.16 -11.81 -0.13
C TYR A 113 -4.92 -11.56 -1.00
N ILE A 114 -3.83 -12.30 -0.78
CA ILE A 114 -2.60 -12.16 -1.55
C ILE A 114 -2.82 -12.60 -3.01
N GLU A 115 -3.56 -13.70 -3.23
CA GLU A 115 -3.86 -14.18 -4.58
C GLU A 115 -4.74 -13.19 -5.37
N GLY A 116 -5.73 -12.60 -4.70
CA GLY A 116 -6.61 -11.60 -5.28
C GLY A 116 -5.96 -10.22 -5.45
N SER A 117 -4.81 -9.97 -4.84
CA SER A 117 -4.12 -8.68 -4.94
C SER A 117 -3.55 -8.42 -6.34
N ARG A 118 -3.64 -7.16 -6.78
CA ARG A 118 -3.05 -6.62 -8.00
C ARG A 118 -2.17 -5.44 -7.64
N ILE A 119 -0.92 -5.48 -8.10
CA ILE A 119 0.15 -4.59 -7.64
C ILE A 119 0.72 -3.80 -8.81
N SER A 120 0.82 -2.47 -8.67
CA SER A 120 1.67 -1.63 -9.50
C SER A 120 2.67 -0.88 -8.64
N CYS A 121 3.94 -0.89 -9.05
CA CYS A 121 5.04 -0.35 -8.25
C CYS A 121 5.48 1.02 -8.74
N PHE A 122 5.85 1.85 -7.77
CA PHE A 122 6.38 3.20 -7.90
C PHE A 122 7.63 3.32 -7.03
N SER A 123 8.35 4.42 -7.17
CA SER A 123 9.41 4.86 -6.27
C SER A 123 9.05 6.19 -5.62
N LYS A 124 9.59 6.46 -4.44
CA LYS A 124 9.57 7.80 -3.82
C LYS A 124 10.60 8.76 -4.41
N GLU A 125 11.56 8.25 -5.18
CA GLU A 125 12.67 9.04 -5.72
C GLU A 125 12.53 9.17 -7.24
N ILE A 126 12.82 10.37 -7.75
CA ILE A 126 12.80 10.68 -9.18
C ILE A 126 14.20 10.58 -9.83
N ASP A 127 15.25 10.75 -9.03
CA ASP A 127 16.67 10.79 -9.42
C ASP A 127 17.40 9.47 -9.16
N ASN A 128 16.68 8.42 -8.77
CA ASN A 128 17.27 7.12 -8.48
C ASN A 128 17.92 6.49 -9.73
N LEU A 129 19.25 6.37 -9.67
CA LEU A 129 20.07 5.87 -10.78
C LEU A 129 19.66 4.47 -11.24
N LEU A 130 19.39 3.58 -10.30
CA LEU A 130 19.05 2.19 -10.59
C LEU A 130 17.66 2.09 -11.22
N MET A 131 16.71 2.92 -10.76
CA MET A 131 15.38 2.98 -11.38
C MET A 131 15.45 3.44 -12.84
N TRP A 132 16.22 4.49 -13.13
CA TRP A 132 16.47 4.93 -14.51
C TRP A 132 17.20 3.88 -15.36
N ALA A 133 18.14 3.15 -14.76
CA ALA A 133 18.91 2.11 -15.44
C ALA A 133 18.03 0.91 -15.85
N HIS A 134 17.24 0.38 -14.92
CA HIS A 134 16.49 -0.86 -15.10
C HIS A 134 15.10 -0.64 -15.69
N TYR A 135 14.35 0.33 -15.17
CA TYR A 135 12.93 0.49 -15.49
C TYR A 135 12.65 1.56 -16.55
N ALA A 136 13.59 2.47 -16.81
CA ALA A 136 13.52 3.44 -17.90
C ALA A 136 14.57 3.17 -19.01
N ASP A 137 14.94 1.90 -19.20
CA ASP A 137 15.83 1.43 -20.28
C ASP A 137 17.13 2.26 -20.40
N GLY A 138 17.83 2.45 -19.28
CA GLY A 138 19.09 3.18 -19.24
C GLY A 138 18.99 4.60 -19.77
N MET A 139 17.99 5.37 -19.29
CA MET A 139 17.68 6.76 -19.70
C MET A 139 17.11 6.90 -21.12
N ARG A 140 16.67 5.82 -21.78
CA ARG A 140 15.97 5.89 -23.08
C ARG A 140 14.46 5.99 -22.93
N GLY A 141 13.94 5.64 -21.76
CA GLY A 141 12.54 5.72 -21.40
C GLY A 141 12.13 7.05 -20.79
N PHE A 142 11.09 6.99 -19.97
CA PHE A 142 10.51 8.15 -19.30
C PHE A 142 10.04 7.78 -17.89
N CYS A 143 9.81 8.79 -17.07
CA CYS A 143 9.20 8.68 -15.75
C CYS A 143 7.95 9.55 -15.70
N LEU A 144 6.92 9.10 -15.00
CA LEU A 144 5.73 9.89 -14.66
C LEU A 144 5.73 10.18 -13.17
N GLU A 145 5.43 11.42 -12.82
CA GLU A 145 5.09 11.81 -11.44
C GLU A 145 3.58 11.76 -11.28
N PHE A 146 3.13 11.08 -10.22
CA PHE A 146 1.73 10.96 -9.87
C PHE A 146 1.44 11.59 -8.51
N ASP A 147 0.33 12.29 -8.42
CA ASP A 147 -0.30 12.73 -7.17
C ASP A 147 -1.07 11.54 -6.57
N GLU A 148 -0.65 11.07 -5.38
CA GLU A 148 -1.21 9.87 -4.74
C GLU A 148 -2.72 9.99 -4.50
N GLN A 149 -3.20 11.16 -4.06
CA GLN A 149 -4.62 11.35 -3.74
C GLN A 149 -5.48 11.31 -5.00
N LYS A 150 -5.04 11.99 -6.06
CA LYS A 150 -5.75 11.95 -7.35
C LYS A 150 -5.69 10.57 -7.98
N LEU A 151 -4.58 9.85 -7.80
CA LEU A 151 -4.43 8.51 -8.33
C LEU A 151 -5.55 7.58 -7.85
N LEU A 152 -5.92 7.66 -6.56
CA LEU A 152 -7.00 6.86 -5.97
C LEU A 152 -8.41 7.45 -6.15
N SER A 153 -8.56 8.65 -6.71
CA SER A 153 -9.84 9.37 -6.66
C SER A 153 -10.97 8.78 -7.52
N LEU A 154 -10.65 7.88 -8.47
CA LEU A 154 -11.66 7.11 -9.22
C LEU A 154 -12.04 5.79 -8.53
N ASP A 155 -11.32 5.38 -7.49
CA ASP A 155 -11.63 4.17 -6.73
C ASP A 155 -12.73 4.45 -5.70
N THR A 156 -13.98 4.45 -6.16
CA THR A 156 -15.14 4.69 -5.31
C THR A 156 -15.40 3.59 -4.28
N GLY A 157 -14.86 2.39 -4.51
CA GLY A 157 -14.97 1.25 -3.60
C GLY A 157 -13.99 1.31 -2.43
N LYS A 158 -12.92 2.13 -2.55
CA LYS A 158 -11.78 2.15 -1.64
C LYS A 158 -11.10 0.77 -1.51
N ASP A 159 -11.12 0.00 -2.59
CA ASP A 159 -10.49 -1.32 -2.68
C ASP A 159 -8.99 -1.22 -2.99
N ALA A 160 -8.51 -0.01 -3.31
CA ALA A 160 -7.13 0.29 -3.60
C ALA A 160 -6.45 1.07 -2.47
N SER A 161 -5.17 0.79 -2.28
CA SER A 161 -4.32 1.44 -1.28
C SER A 161 -2.93 1.69 -1.84
N ILE A 162 -2.30 2.78 -1.41
CA ILE A 162 -0.91 3.11 -1.71
C ILE A 162 -0.08 2.80 -0.46
N ILE A 163 0.81 1.82 -0.56
CA ILE A 163 1.50 1.23 0.59
C ILE A 163 3.01 1.31 0.35
N PRO A 164 3.78 2.05 1.17
CA PRO A 164 5.22 2.02 1.14
C PRO A 164 5.75 0.61 1.45
N VAL A 165 6.78 0.17 0.72
CA VAL A 165 7.41 -1.11 0.98
C VAL A 165 8.35 -1.01 2.18
N CYS A 166 8.22 -1.97 3.09
CA CYS A 166 9.13 -2.18 4.22
C CYS A 166 10.27 -3.12 3.82
N TYR A 167 11.48 -2.79 4.26
CA TYR A 167 12.69 -3.54 3.91
C TYR A 167 13.31 -4.18 5.15
N SER A 168 13.66 -5.46 5.05
CA SER A 168 14.24 -6.20 6.18
C SER A 168 15.21 -7.29 5.72
N GLU A 169 16.14 -7.69 6.60
CA GLU A 169 17.07 -8.80 6.33
C GLU A 169 16.39 -10.18 6.36
N LYS A 170 15.22 -10.26 7.01
CA LYS A 170 14.43 -11.49 7.19
C LYS A 170 12.98 -11.23 6.79
N PRO A 171 12.25 -12.25 6.32
CA PRO A 171 10.82 -12.13 6.06
C PRO A 171 10.08 -11.65 7.32
N PRO A 172 9.07 -10.78 7.18
CA PRO A 172 8.27 -10.38 8.32
C PRO A 172 7.46 -11.55 8.86
N VAL A 173 7.09 -11.45 10.13
CA VAL A 173 6.18 -12.41 10.79
C VAL A 173 4.77 -11.83 10.78
N VAL A 174 3.82 -12.62 10.30
CA VAL A 174 2.38 -12.31 10.29
C VAL A 174 1.70 -13.32 11.18
N ASP A 175 1.05 -12.83 12.24
CA ASP A 175 0.39 -13.66 13.24
C ASP A 175 -1.13 -13.59 13.03
N LYS A 176 -1.73 -14.73 12.70
CA LYS A 176 -3.18 -14.81 12.47
C LYS A 176 -3.99 -14.50 13.72
N MET A 177 -3.46 -14.81 14.91
CA MET A 177 -4.17 -14.56 16.16
C MET A 177 -4.25 -13.06 16.46
N LEU A 178 -3.18 -12.31 16.17
CA LEU A 178 -3.21 -10.85 16.27
C LEU A 178 -4.20 -10.23 15.28
N TYR A 179 -4.28 -10.76 14.06
CA TYR A 179 -5.27 -10.30 13.09
C TYR A 179 -6.70 -10.55 13.58
N ALA A 180 -6.99 -11.78 14.01
CA ALA A 180 -8.32 -12.17 14.49
C ALA A 180 -8.74 -11.34 15.70
N LEU A 181 -7.82 -11.14 16.65
CA LEU A 181 -8.02 -10.28 17.81
C LEU A 181 -8.32 -8.83 17.39
N ALA A 182 -7.50 -8.24 16.53
CA ALA A 182 -7.71 -6.87 16.07
C ALA A 182 -9.06 -6.71 15.35
N LYS A 183 -9.48 -7.71 14.56
CA LYS A 183 -10.78 -7.69 13.87
C LYS A 183 -11.96 -7.77 14.84
N ASP A 184 -11.85 -8.60 15.87
CA ASP A 184 -12.84 -8.66 16.95
C ASP A 184 -12.92 -7.32 17.71
N GLN A 185 -11.76 -6.73 18.07
CA GLN A 185 -11.71 -5.45 18.76
C GLN A 185 -12.29 -4.30 17.92
N ILE A 186 -12.02 -4.24 16.61
CA ILE A 186 -12.67 -3.28 15.70
C ILE A 186 -14.20 -3.41 15.80
N TRP A 187 -14.73 -4.62 15.60
CA TRP A 187 -16.17 -4.85 15.64
C TRP A 187 -16.78 -4.45 16.99
N TYR A 188 -16.11 -4.79 18.09
CA TYR A 188 -16.55 -4.43 19.43
C TYR A 188 -16.59 -2.91 19.63
N HIS A 189 -15.52 -2.20 19.26
CA HIS A 189 -15.44 -0.75 19.44
C HIS A 189 -16.41 0.00 18.54
N GLU A 190 -16.59 -0.42 17.28
CA GLU A 190 -17.61 0.14 16.38
C GLU A 190 -19.03 -0.04 16.97
N MET A 191 -19.33 -1.25 17.47
CA MET A 191 -20.62 -1.52 18.12
C MET A 191 -20.82 -0.66 19.38
N ALA A 192 -19.79 -0.51 20.21
CA ALA A 192 -19.84 0.30 21.43
C ALA A 192 -20.09 1.78 21.10
N LEU A 193 -19.35 2.33 20.14
CA LEU A 193 -19.52 3.70 19.64
C LEU A 193 -20.91 3.94 19.04
N SER A 194 -21.47 2.93 18.36
CA SER A 194 -22.82 3.00 17.80
C SER A 194 -23.91 3.01 18.88
N LYS A 195 -23.76 2.20 19.93
CA LYS A 195 -24.74 2.08 21.03
C LYS A 195 -24.69 3.27 21.98
N GLU A 196 -23.50 3.80 22.27
CA GLU A 196 -23.28 4.87 23.23
C GLU A 196 -22.47 6.04 22.65
N PRO A 197 -22.97 6.74 21.62
CA PRO A 197 -22.21 7.75 20.87
C PRO A 197 -21.81 8.98 21.69
N ASN A 198 -22.43 9.18 22.87
CA ASN A 198 -22.11 10.25 23.82
C ASN A 198 -21.74 9.68 25.21
N GLY A 199 -21.34 8.41 25.28
CA GLY A 199 -20.92 7.74 26.52
C GLY A 199 -19.63 8.31 27.10
N SER A 200 -19.35 7.99 28.37
CA SER A 200 -18.13 8.46 29.04
C SER A 200 -16.83 7.90 28.44
N TYR A 201 -16.91 6.76 27.74
CA TYR A 201 -15.75 6.03 27.20
C TYR A 201 -15.55 6.21 25.69
N VAL A 202 -16.27 7.12 25.04
CA VAL A 202 -16.20 7.33 23.58
C VAL A 202 -14.76 7.58 23.11
N LYS A 203 -13.98 8.36 23.87
CA LYS A 203 -12.58 8.64 23.53
C LYS A 203 -11.71 7.39 23.57
N ASP A 204 -11.88 6.58 24.61
CA ASP A 204 -11.11 5.35 24.81
C ASP A 204 -11.44 4.34 23.70
N TYR A 205 -12.72 4.20 23.32
CA TYR A 205 -13.11 3.35 22.20
C TYR A 205 -12.58 3.84 20.85
N MET A 206 -12.54 5.16 20.61
CA MET A 206 -11.95 5.71 19.38
C MET A 206 -10.44 5.46 19.29
N GLU A 207 -9.71 5.58 20.41
CA GLU A 207 -8.28 5.31 20.47
C GLU A 207 -8.00 3.82 20.23
N ALA A 208 -8.71 2.92 20.93
CA ALA A 208 -8.54 1.48 20.78
C ALA A 208 -8.96 0.96 19.39
N LEU A 209 -10.01 1.56 18.79
CA LEU A 209 -10.40 1.28 17.40
C LEU A 209 -9.25 1.61 16.45
N LYS A 210 -8.66 2.81 16.57
CA LYS A 210 -7.54 3.25 15.73
C LYS A 210 -6.32 2.35 15.89
N ASP A 211 -6.00 1.92 17.11
CA ASP A 211 -4.89 1.01 17.36
C ASP A 211 -5.11 -0.36 16.70
N SER A 212 -6.34 -0.87 16.76
CA SER A 212 -6.72 -2.14 16.13
C SER A 212 -6.68 -2.06 14.60
N GLU A 213 -7.18 -0.97 14.01
CA GLU A 213 -7.06 -0.68 12.58
C GLU A 213 -5.60 -0.59 12.15
N SER A 214 -4.76 0.10 12.93
CA SER A 214 -3.33 0.21 12.67
C SER A 214 -2.64 -1.16 12.70
N MET A 215 -3.05 -2.05 13.61
CA MET A 215 -2.50 -3.40 13.71
C MET A 215 -2.84 -4.24 12.48
N ILE A 216 -4.09 -4.21 12.02
CA ILE A 216 -4.50 -4.91 10.79
C ILE A 216 -3.75 -4.36 9.57
N ASN A 217 -3.62 -3.03 9.47
CA ASN A 217 -2.90 -2.39 8.38
C ASN A 217 -1.41 -2.77 8.36
N ASP A 218 -0.76 -2.86 9.52
CA ASP A 218 0.63 -3.34 9.64
C ASP A 218 0.75 -4.81 9.22
N LEU A 219 -0.13 -5.68 9.72
CA LEU A 219 -0.15 -7.11 9.36
C LEU A 219 -0.38 -7.31 7.86
N TYR A 220 -1.31 -6.56 7.26
CA TYR A 220 -1.56 -6.58 5.82
C TYR A 220 -0.37 -6.04 5.02
N SER A 221 0.24 -4.95 5.46
CA SER A 221 1.42 -4.40 4.78
C SER A 221 2.60 -5.39 4.80
N LYS A 222 2.76 -6.17 5.88
CA LYS A 222 3.79 -7.21 5.98
C LYS A 222 3.61 -8.33 4.96
N THR A 223 2.38 -8.66 4.54
CA THR A 223 2.13 -9.73 3.56
C THR A 223 2.42 -9.27 2.13
N ILE A 224 2.06 -8.03 1.78
CA ILE A 224 2.02 -7.57 0.38
C ILE A 224 3.03 -6.46 0.05
N ALA A 225 3.65 -5.84 1.05
CA ALA A 225 4.53 -4.69 0.91
C ALA A 225 5.81 -4.86 1.76
N SER A 226 6.41 -6.04 1.70
CA SER A 226 7.71 -6.33 2.30
C SER A 226 8.69 -6.85 1.24
N LYS A 227 9.96 -6.46 1.36
CA LYS A 227 11.04 -6.92 0.49
C LYS A 227 12.35 -7.13 1.27
N PRO A 228 13.26 -7.97 0.74
CA PRO A 228 14.62 -8.05 1.25
C PRO A 228 15.32 -6.68 1.22
N ILE A 229 16.16 -6.40 2.22
CA ILE A 229 16.92 -5.14 2.36
C ILE A 229 17.75 -4.78 1.12
N GLN A 230 18.15 -5.77 0.33
CA GLN A 230 18.91 -5.57 -0.91
C GLN A 230 18.15 -4.73 -1.94
N TRP A 231 16.82 -4.68 -1.88
CA TRP A 231 15.95 -3.89 -2.75
C TRP A 231 15.60 -2.51 -2.17
N GLU A 232 16.15 -2.13 -1.01
CA GLU A 232 15.83 -0.85 -0.35
C GLU A 232 16.10 0.36 -1.25
N TYR A 233 17.08 0.25 -2.15
CA TYR A 233 17.39 1.30 -3.10
C TYR A 233 16.21 1.65 -4.02
N GLU A 234 15.20 0.78 -4.21
CA GLU A 234 14.04 1.12 -5.06
C GLU A 234 13.14 2.18 -4.42
N LYS A 235 13.20 2.34 -3.08
CA LYS A 235 12.30 3.21 -2.29
C LYS A 235 10.85 3.02 -2.72
N GLU A 236 10.45 1.76 -2.82
CA GLU A 236 9.26 1.32 -3.51
C GLU A 236 7.99 1.72 -2.74
N VAL A 237 6.98 2.09 -3.51
CA VAL A 237 5.60 2.27 -3.05
C VAL A 237 4.69 1.46 -3.98
N ARG A 238 3.75 0.72 -3.42
CA ARG A 238 2.83 -0.14 -4.16
C ARG A 238 1.44 0.46 -4.16
N LEU A 239 0.86 0.62 -5.35
CA LEU A 239 -0.59 0.61 -5.48
C LEU A 239 -1.04 -0.84 -5.46
N VAL A 240 -1.84 -1.20 -4.47
CA VAL A 240 -2.43 -2.52 -4.31
C VAL A 240 -3.93 -2.38 -4.37
N TYR A 241 -4.61 -3.15 -5.21
CA TYR A 241 -6.06 -3.29 -5.14
C TYR A 241 -6.47 -4.75 -5.24
N TYR A 242 -7.61 -5.08 -4.64
CA TYR A 242 -8.14 -6.44 -4.66
C TYR A 242 -9.02 -6.68 -5.89
N SER A 243 -8.85 -7.82 -6.55
CA SER A 243 -9.75 -8.23 -7.63
C SER A 243 -9.98 -9.73 -7.68
N ASP A 244 -11.26 -10.09 -7.56
CA ASP A 244 -11.78 -11.46 -7.66
C ASP A 244 -11.64 -12.02 -9.09
N LYS A 245 -11.42 -11.14 -10.07
CA LYS A 245 -11.30 -11.50 -11.48
C LYS A 245 -9.83 -11.72 -11.84
N PRO A 246 -9.43 -12.93 -12.26
CA PRO A 246 -8.02 -13.23 -12.56
C PRO A 246 -7.45 -12.35 -13.69
N ASN A 247 -8.29 -11.93 -14.65
CA ASN A 247 -7.88 -11.13 -15.80
C ASN A 247 -7.98 -9.61 -15.59
N ASN A 248 -8.35 -9.15 -14.39
CA ASN A 248 -8.38 -7.72 -14.10
C ASN A 248 -6.98 -7.27 -13.69
N HIS A 249 -6.30 -6.60 -14.61
CA HIS A 249 -4.92 -6.12 -14.45
C HIS A 249 -4.79 -4.61 -14.60
N PHE A 250 -5.88 -3.88 -14.74
CA PHE A 250 -5.82 -2.45 -15.03
C PHE A 250 -6.53 -1.66 -13.95
N PHE A 251 -5.80 -0.69 -13.41
CA PHE A 251 -6.33 0.30 -12.49
C PHE A 251 -6.44 1.64 -13.22
N SER A 252 -7.65 2.17 -13.31
CA SER A 252 -7.92 3.44 -14.01
C SER A 252 -7.72 4.62 -13.08
N TYR A 253 -7.12 5.69 -13.59
CA TYR A 253 -6.88 6.93 -12.84
C TYR A 253 -7.32 8.16 -13.65
N PRO A 254 -7.64 9.29 -12.99
CA PRO A 254 -8.00 10.51 -13.72
C PRO A 254 -6.73 11.13 -14.32
N GLN A 255 -6.84 11.74 -15.50
CA GLN A 255 -5.67 12.33 -16.18
C GLN A 255 -4.91 13.35 -15.32
N GLU A 256 -5.60 14.01 -14.39
CA GLU A 256 -5.07 14.99 -13.43
C GLU A 256 -4.14 14.37 -12.38
N ALA A 257 -4.14 13.04 -12.24
CA ALA A 257 -3.21 12.33 -11.37
C ALA A 257 -1.77 12.44 -11.88
N ILE A 258 -1.54 12.62 -13.18
CA ILE A 258 -0.20 12.87 -13.73
C ILE A 258 0.10 14.36 -13.62
N THR A 259 1.13 14.71 -12.85
CA THR A 259 1.59 16.09 -12.68
C THR A 259 2.78 16.41 -13.57
N LYS A 260 3.66 15.43 -13.81
CA LYS A 260 4.85 15.59 -14.65
C LYS A 260 5.12 14.37 -15.53
N ILE A 261 5.70 14.63 -16.70
CA ILE A 261 6.43 13.64 -17.48
C ILE A 261 7.90 14.06 -17.55
N ILE A 262 8.79 13.09 -17.34
CA ILE A 262 10.22 13.31 -17.34
C ILE A 262 10.85 12.38 -18.37
N PHE A 263 11.47 12.95 -19.38
CA PHE A 263 12.18 12.19 -20.41
C PHE A 263 13.60 11.91 -19.97
N GLY A 264 14.09 10.69 -20.22
CA GLY A 264 15.52 10.40 -20.09
C GLY A 264 16.32 11.08 -21.21
N GLU A 265 17.55 11.51 -20.92
CA GLU A 265 18.41 12.20 -21.89
C GLU A 265 18.75 11.40 -23.16
N ARG A 266 18.56 10.08 -23.15
CA ARG A 266 18.84 9.18 -24.29
C ARG A 266 17.57 8.77 -25.04
N ILE A 267 16.42 9.36 -24.71
CA ILE A 267 15.17 9.11 -25.45
C ILE A 267 15.34 9.48 -26.92
N ASP A 268 14.83 8.65 -27.82
CA ASP A 268 14.85 8.96 -29.25
C ASP A 268 13.79 10.02 -29.61
N LEU A 269 14.05 10.75 -30.69
CA LEU A 269 13.19 11.87 -31.10
C LEU A 269 11.75 11.45 -31.39
N LYS A 270 11.55 10.30 -32.04
CA LYS A 270 10.21 9.81 -32.41
C LYS A 270 9.39 9.46 -31.17
N SER A 271 9.99 8.77 -30.20
CA SER A 271 9.31 8.45 -28.94
C SER A 271 9.00 9.70 -28.15
N LYS A 272 9.92 10.67 -28.11
CA LYS A 272 9.73 11.96 -27.46
C LYS A 272 8.57 12.75 -28.07
N GLU A 273 8.50 12.85 -29.40
CA GLU A 273 7.38 13.49 -30.11
C GLU A 273 6.06 12.78 -29.82
N THR A 274 6.07 11.44 -29.82
CA THR A 274 4.88 10.62 -29.52
C THR A 274 4.38 10.88 -28.11
N LEU A 275 5.24 10.82 -27.09
CA LEU A 275 4.86 11.08 -25.70
C LEU A 275 4.38 12.51 -25.49
N THR A 276 5.03 13.49 -26.13
CA THR A 276 4.62 14.90 -26.07
C THR A 276 3.21 15.06 -26.64
N ALA A 277 2.92 14.45 -27.80
CA ALA A 277 1.59 14.47 -28.40
C ALA A 277 0.53 13.82 -27.48
N ILE A 278 0.85 12.69 -26.84
CA ILE A 278 -0.04 12.06 -25.86
C ILE A 278 -0.30 13.01 -24.68
N MET A 279 0.73 13.66 -24.11
CA MET A 279 0.55 14.60 -23.00
C MET A 279 -0.27 15.82 -23.41
N SER A 280 0.00 16.41 -24.58
CA SER A 280 -0.77 17.55 -25.09
C SER A 280 -2.23 17.22 -25.39
N SER A 281 -2.57 15.95 -25.61
CA SER A 281 -3.96 15.50 -25.79
C SER A 281 -4.75 15.45 -24.49
N LYS A 282 -4.07 15.41 -23.34
CA LYS A 282 -4.71 15.41 -22.01
C LYS A 282 -5.15 16.83 -21.68
N LYS A 283 -6.37 16.98 -21.14
CA LYS A 283 -6.94 18.31 -20.81
C LYS A 283 -6.47 18.81 -19.44
N THR A 284 -5.21 18.57 -19.10
CA THR A 284 -4.59 18.96 -17.84
C THR A 284 -3.19 19.53 -18.09
N SER A 285 -2.72 20.38 -17.20
CA SER A 285 -1.37 20.93 -17.26
C SER A 285 -0.37 19.91 -16.73
N ILE A 286 0.43 19.32 -17.60
CA ILE A 286 1.50 18.38 -17.25
C ILE A 286 2.84 19.06 -17.51
N GLU A 287 3.67 19.16 -16.48
CA GLU A 287 5.02 19.70 -16.64
C GLU A 287 5.92 18.69 -17.37
N VAL A 288 6.70 19.17 -18.34
CA VAL A 288 7.61 18.33 -19.13
C VAL A 288 9.05 18.66 -18.73
N LEU A 289 9.79 17.65 -18.28
CA LEU A 289 11.18 17.76 -17.87
C LEU A 289 12.11 16.84 -18.67
N LEU A 290 13.40 17.17 -18.70
CA LEU A 290 14.47 16.29 -19.18
C LEU A 290 15.40 15.93 -18.03
N ALA A 291 15.46 14.63 -17.70
CA ALA A 291 16.45 14.04 -16.81
C ALA A 291 17.77 13.86 -17.57
N HIS A 292 18.86 14.39 -17.04
CA HIS A 292 20.19 14.31 -17.65
C HIS A 292 21.27 14.09 -16.61
N ARG A 293 22.33 13.38 -16.99
CA ARG A 293 23.48 13.16 -16.11
C ARG A 293 24.26 14.45 -15.93
N THR A 294 24.83 14.65 -14.75
CA THR A 294 25.83 15.70 -14.58
C THR A 294 27.17 15.26 -15.18
N ASN A 295 28.03 16.23 -15.51
CA ASN A 295 29.35 15.94 -16.08
C ASN A 295 30.42 15.59 -15.02
N ARG A 296 30.12 15.73 -13.72
CA ARG A 296 31.12 15.67 -12.64
C ARG A 296 30.72 14.81 -11.44
N SER A 297 29.54 14.21 -11.46
CA SER A 297 29.06 13.33 -10.41
C SER A 297 28.12 12.26 -10.98
N TYR A 298 27.81 11.23 -10.20
CA TYR A 298 26.80 10.23 -10.54
C TYR A 298 25.41 10.71 -10.13
N ASP A 299 25.05 11.94 -10.52
CA ASP A 299 23.75 12.54 -10.19
C ASP A 299 22.91 12.74 -11.46
N ILE A 300 21.59 12.78 -11.28
CA ILE A 300 20.62 13.11 -12.32
C ILE A 300 20.00 14.46 -12.01
N ASN A 301 20.14 15.41 -12.95
CA ASN A 301 19.50 16.71 -12.87
C ASN A 301 18.29 16.80 -13.80
N PHE A 302 17.36 17.67 -13.45
CA PHE A 302 16.14 17.92 -14.24
C PHE A 302 16.15 19.36 -14.75
N LYS A 303 15.84 19.52 -16.04
CA LYS A 303 15.60 20.84 -16.63
C LYS A 303 14.23 20.90 -17.27
N LYS A 304 13.59 22.06 -17.19
CA LYS A 304 12.36 22.33 -17.93
C LYS A 304 12.61 22.15 -19.43
N PHE A 305 11.68 21.45 -20.07
CA PHE A 305 11.71 21.26 -21.50
C PHE A 305 11.18 22.50 -22.23
#